data_AF-A0A7W1MRR3-F1
#
_entry.id   AF-A0A7W1MRR3-F1
#
_cell.length_a   1.000
_cell.length_b   1.000
_cell.length_c   1.000
_cell.angle_alpha   90.00
_cell.angle_beta   90.00
_cell.angle_gamma   90.00
#
_symmetry.space_group_name_H-M   'P 1'
#
loop_
_entity.id
_entity.type
_entity.pdbx_description
1 polymer ?
#
loop_
_entity_poly.entity_id
_entity_poly.type
_entity_poly.pdbx_seq_one_letter_code
_entity_poly.pdbx_strand_id
1 'polypeptide(L)'
;MTMGHSGASEFFVRLRMIENANLKPRDIVVLYAVRATPGMMGLELAKKLGYRSRSNVQDCVIRLVKHGYAVDRRVADTQQTPNDLHCTPAGELLLSDIVPK
;
A
#
# COMPACT_ATOMS: atom_id res chain seq x y z
N MET A 1 0.35 -9.69 -32.92
CA MET A 1 1.77 -9.43 -32.63
C MET A 1 1.86 -8.79 -31.25
N THR A 2 1.97 -9.60 -30.20
CA THR A 2 2.30 -9.09 -28.87
C THR A 2 3.78 -8.74 -28.88
N MET A 3 4.10 -7.44 -28.81
CA MET A 3 5.48 -7.02 -28.56
C MET A 3 5.86 -7.60 -27.20
N GLY A 4 6.77 -8.58 -27.19
CA GLY A 4 7.42 -9.03 -25.97
C GLY A 4 8.24 -7.87 -25.43
N HIS A 5 7.69 -7.12 -24.47
CA HIS A 5 8.46 -6.14 -23.73
C HIS A 5 9.56 -6.88 -22.98
N SER A 6 10.81 -6.43 -23.14
CA SER A 6 11.90 -6.92 -22.30
C SER A 6 11.53 -6.72 -20.83
N GLY A 7 11.94 -7.62 -19.94
CA GLY A 7 11.63 -7.49 -18.50
C GLY A 7 12.06 -6.14 -17.90
N ALA A 8 13.07 -5.48 -18.49
CA ALA A 8 13.50 -4.14 -18.10
C ALA A 8 12.45 -3.07 -18.43
N SER A 9 11.84 -3.12 -19.61
CA SER A 9 10.80 -2.18 -20.03
C SER A 9 9.58 -2.26 -19.11
N GLU A 10 9.16 -3.48 -18.77
CA GLU A 10 8.05 -3.72 -17.86
C GLU A 10 8.36 -3.23 -16.44
N PHE A 11 9.59 -3.46 -15.97
CA PHE A 11 10.07 -2.94 -14.70
C PHE A 11 9.99 -1.40 -14.64
N PHE A 12 10.45 -0.69 -15.68
CA PHE A 12 10.38 0.77 -15.72
C PHE A 12 8.94 1.30 -15.77
N VAL A 13 8.04 0.61 -16.48
CA VAL A 13 6.61 0.96 -16.48
C VAL A 13 6.05 0.88 -15.06
N ARG A 14 6.33 -0.19 -14.31
CA ARG A 14 5.86 -0.35 -12.93
C ARG A 14 6.44 0.72 -11.98
N LEU A 15 7.71 1.07 -12.12
CA LEU A 15 8.28 2.20 -11.38
C LEU A 15 7.56 3.51 -11.68
N ARG A 16 7.26 3.76 -12.97
CA ARG A 16 6.53 4.95 -13.39
C ARG A 16 5.11 4.98 -12.85
N MET A 17 4.45 3.84 -12.71
CA MET A 17 3.12 3.75 -12.09
C MET A 17 3.15 4.15 -10.62
N ILE A 18 4.19 3.75 -9.88
CA ILE A 18 4.39 4.16 -8.46
C ILE A 18 4.56 5.67 -8.36
N GLU A 19 5.39 6.27 -9.23
CA GLU A 19 5.61 7.72 -9.26
C GLU A 19 4.32 8.48 -9.63
N ASN A 20 3.60 8.03 -10.65
CA ASN A 20 2.36 8.66 -11.11
C ASN A 20 1.25 8.59 -10.04
N ALA A 21 1.24 7.54 -9.21
CA ALA A 21 0.37 7.41 -8.05
C ALA A 21 0.80 8.33 -6.87
N ASN A 22 1.91 9.07 -7.01
CA ASN A 22 2.54 9.87 -5.95
C ASN A 22 2.87 9.03 -4.70
N LEU A 23 3.25 7.78 -4.92
CA LEU A 23 3.60 6.82 -3.88
C LEU A 23 5.11 6.55 -3.88
N LYS A 24 5.59 6.04 -2.75
CA LYS A 24 6.94 5.49 -2.60
C LYS A 24 6.89 3.97 -2.67
N PRO A 25 8.01 3.29 -2.99
CA PRO A 25 8.07 1.83 -2.95
C PRO A 25 7.61 1.24 -1.61
N ARG A 26 7.90 1.92 -0.50
CA ARG A 26 7.43 1.55 0.84
C ARG A 26 5.91 1.55 0.98
N ASP A 27 5.23 2.50 0.34
CA ASP A 27 3.77 2.60 0.38
C ASP A 27 3.14 1.39 -0.33
N ILE A 28 3.77 0.89 -1.42
CA ILE A 28 3.35 -0.35 -2.10
C ILE A 28 3.51 -1.57 -1.20
N VAL A 29 4.63 -1.69 -0.48
CA VAL A 29 4.85 -2.79 0.47
C VAL A 29 3.79 -2.78 1.59
N VAL A 30 3.51 -1.59 2.14
CA VAL A 30 2.46 -1.40 3.17
C VAL A 30 1.08 -1.77 2.61
N LEU A 31 0.74 -1.28 1.40
CA LEU A 31 -0.54 -1.57 0.75
C LEU A 31 -0.69 -3.08 0.46
N TYR A 32 0.37 -3.75 0.00
CA TYR A 32 0.38 -5.20 -0.20
C TYR A 32 0.14 -5.96 1.11
N ALA A 33 0.73 -5.50 2.21
CA ALA A 33 0.51 -6.11 3.54
C ALA A 33 -0.93 -5.91 4.03
N VAL A 34 -1.54 -4.74 3.76
CA VAL A 34 -2.96 -4.47 4.06
C VAL A 34 -3.86 -5.38 3.23
N ARG A 35 -3.60 -5.56 1.92
CA ARG A 35 -4.32 -6.52 1.07
C ARG A 35 -4.25 -7.95 1.63
N ALA A 36 -3.05 -8.38 2.01
CA ALA A 36 -2.82 -9.73 2.51
C ALA A 36 -3.44 -9.98 3.89
N THR A 37 -3.71 -8.94 4.67
CA THR A 37 -4.34 -9.07 5.99
C THR A 37 -5.21 -7.85 6.30
N PRO A 38 -6.44 -7.80 5.75
CA PRO A 38 -7.38 -6.72 5.99
C PRO A 38 -7.72 -6.60 7.49
N GLY A 39 -7.93 -5.36 7.94
CA GLY A 39 -8.22 -5.02 9.34
C GLY A 39 -7.02 -5.04 10.29
N MET A 40 -5.80 -5.03 9.73
CA MET A 40 -4.59 -4.99 10.55
C MET A 40 -4.33 -3.60 11.14
N MET A 41 -3.92 -3.59 12.40
CA MET A 41 -3.49 -2.38 13.11
C MET A 41 -2.11 -1.93 12.62
N GLY A 42 -1.88 -0.61 12.57
CA GLY A 42 -0.60 -0.06 12.08
C GLY A 42 0.64 -0.53 12.86
N LEU A 43 0.51 -0.84 14.16
CA LEU A 43 1.60 -1.41 14.95
C LEU A 43 1.93 -2.85 14.54
N GLU A 44 0.90 -3.67 14.29
CA GLU A 44 1.07 -5.05 13.82
C GLU A 44 1.66 -5.07 12.40
N LEU A 45 1.25 -4.11 11.58
CA LEU A 45 1.80 -3.93 10.24
C LEU A 45 3.29 -3.55 10.30
N ALA A 46 3.69 -2.68 11.24
CA ALA A 46 5.09 -2.34 11.44
C ALA A 46 5.94 -3.55 11.86
N LYS A 47 5.43 -4.36 12.80
CA LYS A 47 6.08 -5.61 13.22
C LYS A 47 6.20 -6.60 12.06
N LYS A 48 5.11 -6.84 11.33
CA LYS A 48 5.07 -7.77 10.19
C LYS A 48 6.05 -7.39 9.09
N LEU A 49 6.24 -6.10 8.85
CA LEU A 49 7.16 -5.57 7.85
C LEU A 49 8.60 -5.36 8.36
N GLY A 50 8.89 -5.73 9.61
CA GLY A 50 10.21 -5.58 10.21
C GLY A 50 10.65 -4.12 10.42
N TYR A 51 9.70 -3.18 10.47
CA TYR A 51 10.02 -1.78 10.72
C TYR A 51 10.30 -1.52 12.20
N ARG A 52 11.37 -0.77 12.47
CA ARG A 52 11.79 -0.39 13.82
C ARG A 52 10.83 0.56 14.53
N SER A 53 9.98 1.28 13.80
CA SER A 53 9.07 2.27 14.37
C SER A 53 7.71 2.30 13.68
N ARG A 54 6.66 2.57 14.47
CA ARG A 54 5.29 2.77 14.01
C ARG A 54 5.15 4.00 13.10
N SER A 55 5.93 5.05 13.35
CA SER A 55 5.87 6.31 12.59
C SER A 55 6.11 6.10 11.09
N ASN A 56 7.03 5.20 10.74
CA ASN A 56 7.31 4.86 9.34
C ASN A 56 6.09 4.27 8.62
N VAL A 57 5.29 3.45 9.31
CA VAL A 57 4.05 2.87 8.76
C VAL A 57 2.95 3.91 8.75
N GLN A 58 2.85 4.73 9.80
CA GLN A 58 1.81 5.74 9.91
C GLN A 58 1.87 6.74 8.75
N ASP A 59 3.07 7.19 8.36
CA ASP A 59 3.24 8.08 7.20
C ASP A 59 2.78 7.42 5.89
N CYS A 60 3.05 6.11 5.72
CA CYS A 60 2.57 5.34 4.58
C CYS A 60 1.04 5.24 4.57
N VAL A 61 0.44 4.91 5.72
CA VAL A 61 -1.01 4.81 5.90
C VAL A 61 -1.68 6.14 5.59
N ILE A 62 -1.15 7.26 6.12
CA ILE A 62 -1.67 8.60 5.83
C ILE A 62 -1.65 8.89 4.33
N ARG A 63 -0.54 8.60 3.63
CA ARG A 63 -0.47 8.77 2.17
C ARG A 63 -1.48 7.89 1.44
N LEU A 64 -1.54 6.60 1.76
CA LEU A 64 -2.44 5.66 1.10
C LEU A 64 -3.91 6.01 1.29
N VAL A 65 -4.30 6.46 2.49
CA VAL A 65 -5.66 6.94 2.77
C VAL A 65 -5.94 8.26 2.04
N LYS A 66 -4.99 9.22 2.11
CA LYS A 66 -5.12 10.51 1.41
C LYS A 66 -5.30 10.35 -0.11
N HIS A 67 -4.61 9.36 -0.71
CA HIS A 67 -4.70 9.07 -2.14
C HIS A 67 -5.80 8.06 -2.49
N GLY A 68 -6.58 7.58 -1.51
CA GLY A 68 -7.73 6.71 -1.74
C GLY A 68 -7.40 5.25 -2.09
N TYR A 69 -6.17 4.80 -1.83
CA TYR A 69 -5.76 3.41 -2.07
C TYR A 69 -6.04 2.49 -0.87
N ALA A 70 -6.13 3.08 0.33
CA ALA A 70 -6.55 2.39 1.54
C ALA A 70 -7.65 3.21 2.25
N VAL A 71 -8.39 2.55 3.12
CA VAL A 71 -9.36 3.19 4.01
C VAL A 71 -9.16 2.66 5.42
N ASP A 72 -9.28 3.57 6.40
CA ASP A 72 -9.34 3.22 7.81
C ASP A 72 -10.80 3.20 8.24
N ARG A 73 -11.30 2.03 8.62
CA ARG A 73 -12.72 1.79 8.97
C ARG A 73 -13.01 1.93 10.46
N ARG A 74 -12.09 2.53 11.23
CA ARG A 74 -12.31 2.81 12.65
C ARG A 74 -13.62 3.58 12.88
N VAL A 75 -14.40 3.08 13.85
CA VAL A 75 -15.69 3.67 14.25
C VAL A 75 -15.51 4.93 15.10
N ALA A 76 -14.35 5.12 15.73
CA ALA A 76 -14.04 6.30 16.55
C ALA A 76 -12.69 6.93 16.13
N ASP A 77 -12.70 8.25 15.88
CA ASP A 77 -11.54 9.05 15.53
C ASP A 77 -10.76 9.51 16.78
N THR A 78 -10.41 8.55 17.65
CA THR A 78 -9.52 8.81 18.79
C THR A 78 -8.17 8.16 18.53
N GLN A 79 -7.06 8.87 18.82
CA GLN A 79 -5.69 8.36 18.65
C GLN A 79 -5.41 7.02 19.38
N GLN A 80 -6.27 6.66 20.34
CA GLN A 80 -6.17 5.44 21.13
C GLN A 80 -6.86 4.22 20.49
N THR A 81 -7.74 4.42 19.50
CA THR A 81 -8.41 3.32 18.81
C THR A 81 -7.49 2.73 17.75
N PRO A 82 -7.21 1.42 17.77
CA PRO A 82 -6.35 0.80 16.78
C PRO A 82 -6.95 0.85 15.37
N ASN A 83 -6.12 1.14 14.36
CA ASN A 83 -6.55 1.27 12.97
C ASN A 83 -7.17 -0.03 12.44
N ASP A 84 -8.18 0.12 11.57
CA ASP A 84 -8.86 -0.96 10.87
C ASP A 84 -8.67 -0.74 9.36
N LEU A 85 -7.50 -1.16 8.85
CA LEU A 85 -7.05 -0.80 7.51
C LEU A 85 -7.51 -1.81 6.45
N HIS A 86 -8.11 -1.31 5.39
CA HIS A 86 -8.55 -2.10 4.23
C HIS A 86 -8.06 -1.47 2.93
N CYS A 87 -7.76 -2.31 1.93
CA CYS A 87 -7.57 -1.82 0.57
C CYS A 87 -8.90 -1.32 0.00
N THR A 88 -8.83 -0.26 -0.78
CA THR A 88 -9.95 0.15 -1.63
C THR A 88 -9.88 -0.61 -2.98
N PRO A 89 -10.94 -0.59 -3.80
CA PRO A 89 -10.87 -1.12 -5.15
C PRO A 89 -9.74 -0.50 -5.99
N ALA A 90 -9.47 0.80 -5.82
CA ALA A 90 -8.37 1.47 -6.50
C ALA A 90 -6.99 0.94 -6.03
N GLY A 91 -6.84 0.65 -4.74
CA GLY A 91 -5.64 0.03 -4.19
C GLY A 91 -5.40 -1.39 -4.72
N GLU A 92 -6.47 -2.19 -4.84
CA GLU A 92 -6.41 -3.55 -5.41
C GLU A 92 -5.99 -3.55 -6.89
N LEU A 93 -6.57 -2.64 -7.68
CA LEU A 93 -6.22 -2.46 -9.08
C LEU A 93 -4.75 -2.05 -9.22
N LEU A 94 -4.33 -1.01 -8.49
CA LEU A 94 -2.95 -0.55 -8.49
C LEU A 94 -1.95 -1.67 -8.13
N LEU A 95 -2.25 -2.45 -7.09
CA LEU A 95 -1.39 -3.58 -6.70
C LEU A 95 -1.34 -4.68 -7.74
N SER A 96 -2.45 -4.94 -8.44
CA SER A 96 -2.50 -5.98 -9.49
C SER A 96 -1.64 -5.59 -10.69
N ASP A 97 -1.58 -4.30 -11.01
CA ASP A 97 -0.74 -3.79 -12.10
C ASP A 97 0.75 -3.76 -11.74
N ILE A 98 1.09 -3.47 -10.47
CA ILE A 98 2.49 -3.36 -10.01
C ILE A 98 3.08 -4.71 -9.62
N VAL A 99 2.29 -5.56 -8.96
CA VAL A 99 2.70 -6.88 -8.45
C VAL A 99 1.82 -7.94 -9.11
N PRO A 100 2.11 -8.30 -10.38
CA PRO A 100 1.40 -9.37 -11.05
C PRO A 100 1.65 -10.70 -10.34
N LYS A 101 0.66 -11.59 -10.47
CA LYS A 101 0.64 -12.92 -9.85
C LYS A 101 1.74 -13.83 -10.36
#